data_AF-A0A1S2M585-F1
#
_entry.id   AF-A0A1S2M585-F1
#
_cell.length_a   1.000
_cell.length_b   1.000
_cell.length_c   1.000
_cell.angle_alpha   90.00
_cell.angle_beta   90.00
_cell.angle_gamma   90.00
#
_symmetry.space_group_name_H-M   'P 1'
#
loop_
_entity.id
_entity.type
_entity.pdbx_description
1 polymer ?
#
loop_
_entity_poly.entity_id
_entity_poly.type
_entity_poly.pdbx_seq_one_letter_code
_entity_poly.pdbx_strand_id
1 'polypeptide(L)' 'MVLGIITLLVAILSGFGILREFRRKNLFGAAFAFLSFAVFGWFSVMTILSSFTGTGA' A
#
# COMPACT_ATOMS: atom_id res chain seq x y z
N MET A 1 16.01 3.12 1.77
CA MET A 1 15.46 3.84 0.59
C MET A 1 14.70 2.92 -0.38
N VAL A 2 15.26 1.80 -0.84
CA VAL A 2 14.59 0.87 -1.79
C VAL A 2 13.25 0.29 -1.29
N LEU A 3 13.17 -0.11 -0.01
CA LEU A 3 11.94 -0.68 0.58
C LEU A 3 10.74 0.28 0.57
N GLY A 4 10.97 1.57 0.80
CA GLY A 4 9.91 2.59 0.78
C GLY A 4 9.33 2.82 -0.61
N ILE A 5 10.18 2.78 -1.63
CA ILE A 5 9.77 2.96 -3.03
C ILE A 5 8.97 1.75 -3.51
N ILE A 6 9.43 0.53 -3.21
CA ILE A 6 8.74 -0.70 -3.59
C ILE A 6 7.37 -0.79 -2.91
N THR A 7 7.28 -0.51 -1.62
CA THR A 7 6.01 -0.52 -0.87
C THR A 7 5.04 0.55 -1.35
N LEU A 8 5.53 1.70 -1.81
CA LEU A 8 4.72 2.77 -2.41
C LEU A 8 4.10 2.31 -3.74
N LEU A 9 4.90 1.71 -4.62
CA LEU A 9 4.41 1.16 -5.89
C LEU A 9 3.37 0.05 -5.67
N VAL A 10 3.61 -0.83 -4.69
CA VAL A 10 2.65 -1.87 -4.30
C VAL A 10 1.36 -1.25 -3.75
N ALA A 11 1.44 -0.19 -2.94
CA ALA A 11 0.26 0.51 -2.43
C ALA A 11 -0.58 1.12 -3.56
N ILE A 12 0.03 1.82 -4.52
CA ILE A 12 -0.70 2.38 -5.68
C ILE A 12 -1.40 1.26 -6.48
N LEU A 13 -0.69 0.15 -6.72
CA LEU A 13 -1.23 -0.98 -7.47
C LEU A 13 -2.38 -1.68 -6.71
N SER A 14 -2.27 -1.77 -5.39
CA SER A 14 -3.30 -2.35 -4.52
C SER A 14 -4.56 -1.47 -4.45
N GLY A 15 -4.40 -0.13 -4.43
CA GLY A 15 -5.51 0.82 -4.54
C GLY A 15 -6.31 0.67 -5.84
N PHE A 16 -5.61 0.42 -6.95
CA PHE A 16 -6.26 0.07 -8.23
C PHE A 16 -7.00 -1.27 -8.17
N GLY A 17 -6.46 -2.24 -7.42
CA GLY A 17 -7.10 -3.52 -7.15
C GLY A 17 -8.44 -3.38 -6.44
N ILE A 18 -8.52 -2.52 -5.40
CA ILE A 18 -9.75 -2.25 -4.66
C ILE A 18 -10.86 -1.72 -5.58
N LEU A 19 -10.55 -0.73 -6.42
CA LEU A 19 -11.51 -0.15 -7.36
C LEU A 19 -12.04 -1.18 -8.35
N ARG A 20 -11.16 -2.08 -8.83
CA ARG A 20 -11.53 -3.16 -9.76
C ARG A 20 -12.39 -4.22 -9.10
N GLU A 21 -12.06 -4.61 -7.87
CA GLU A 21 -12.78 -5.58 -7.04
C GLU A 21 -14.19 -5.07 -6.68
N PHE A 22 -14.31 -3.79 -6.33
CA PHE A 22 -15.60 -3.13 -6.07
C PHE A 22 -16.53 -3.20 -7.30
N ARG A 23 -15.99 -3.00 -8.50
CA ARG A 23 -16.77 -3.10 -9.74
C ARG A 23 -17.24 -4.52 -10.06
N ARG A 24 -16.58 -5.57 -9.54
CA ARG A 24 -16.99 -6.97 -9.70
C ARG A 24 -17.97 -7.46 -8.63
N LYS A 25 -18.39 -6.60 -7.69
CA LYS A 25 -19.22 -6.95 -6.51
C LYS A 25 -18.62 -8.08 -5.66
N ASN A 26 -17.32 -8.32 -5.76
CA ASN A 26 -16.68 -9.42 -5.05
C ASN A 26 -16.18 -8.90 -3.69
N LEU A 27 -17.06 -8.91 -2.69
CA LEU A 27 -16.77 -8.33 -1.37
C LEU A 27 -15.54 -8.93 -0.70
N PHE A 28 -15.31 -10.24 -0.86
CA PHE A 28 -14.15 -10.91 -0.26
C PHE A 28 -12.82 -10.47 -0.89
N GLY A 29 -12.79 -10.34 -2.23
CA GLY A 29 -11.57 -9.87 -2.89
C GLY A 29 -11.36 -8.37 -2.70
N ALA A 30 -12.42 -7.57 -2.63
CA ALA A 30 -12.33 -6.16 -2.25
C ALA A 30 -11.78 -5.97 -0.84
N ALA A 31 -12.23 -6.80 0.12
CA ALA A 31 -11.70 -6.79 1.49
C ALA A 31 -10.23 -7.20 1.54
N PHE A 32 -9.82 -8.22 0.77
CA PHE A 32 -8.42 -8.67 0.71
C PHE A 32 -7.49 -7.63 0.05
N ALA A 33 -7.95 -7.00 -1.03
CA ALA A 33 -7.26 -5.90 -1.68
C ALA A 33 -7.16 -4.68 -0.76
N PHE A 34 -8.22 -4.39 0.00
CA PHE A 34 -8.21 -3.32 1.01
C PHE A 34 -7.23 -3.61 2.14
N LEU A 35 -7.18 -4.84 2.63
CA LEU A 35 -6.22 -5.25 3.67
C LEU A 35 -4.77 -5.12 3.17
N SER A 36 -4.52 -5.56 1.93
CA SER A 36 -3.21 -5.44 1.29
C SER A 36 -2.82 -3.97 1.14
N PHE A 37 -3.72 -3.11 0.67
CA PHE A 37 -3.49 -1.68 0.58
C PHE A 37 -3.23 -1.02 1.93
N ALA A 38 -3.97 -1.42 2.98
CA ALA A 38 -3.79 -0.90 4.33
C ALA A 38 -2.42 -1.27 4.90
N VAL A 39 -2.00 -2.53 4.77
CA VAL A 39 -0.70 -3.00 5.28
C VAL A 39 0.46 -2.41 4.48
N PHE A 40 0.43 -2.52 3.14
CA PHE A 40 1.51 -2.00 2.29
C PHE A 40 1.55 -0.47 2.25
N GLY A 41 0.39 0.19 2.30
CA GLY A 41 0.28 1.65 2.41
C GLY A 41 0.81 2.16 3.74
N TRP A 42 0.49 1.51 4.86
CA TRP A 42 1.04 1.85 6.17
C TRP A 42 2.57 1.69 6.21
N PHE A 43 3.10 0.58 5.68
CA PHE A 43 4.54 0.37 5.55
C PHE A 43 5.21 1.42 4.67
N SER A 44 4.56 1.82 3.58
CA SER A 44 5.06 2.88 2.69
C SER A 44 5.13 4.22 3.42
N VAL A 45 4.06 4.63 4.11
CA VAL A 45 3.99 5.89 4.87
C VAL A 45 5.03 5.92 5.99
N MET A 46 5.16 4.85 6.78
CA MET A 46 6.19 4.72 7.82
C MET A 46 7.61 4.81 7.24
N THR A 47 7.86 4.22 6.07
CA THR A 47 9.18 4.27 5.44
C THR A 47 9.50 5.65 4.88
N ILE A 48 8.52 6.33 4.28
CA ILE A 48 8.67 7.71 3.79
C ILE A 48 8.91 8.64 4.98
N LEU A 49 8.12 8.52 6.06
CA LEU A 49 8.30 9.29 7.29
C LEU A 49 9.68 9.03 7.91
N SER A 50 10.11 7.78 8.04
CA SER A 50 11.45 7.46 8.55
C SER A 50 12.57 8.02 7.65
N SER A 51 12.35 8.08 6.34
CA SER A 51 13.30 8.69 5.40
C SER A 51 13.32 10.22 5.49
N PHE A 52 12.20 10.84 5.86
CA PHE A 52 12.04 12.30 5.96
C PHE A 52 12.42 12.85 7.34
N THR A 53 12.16 12.08 8.42
CA THR A 53 12.46 12.44 9.83
C THR A 53 13.93 12.17 10.20
N GLY A 54 14.71 11.53 9.33
CA GLY A 54 16.17 11.53 9.42
C GLY A 54 16.75 10.59 10.47
N THR A 55 16.86 9.31 10.11
CA THR A 55 18.01 8.51 10.55
C THR A 55 18.45 7.63 9.38
N GLY A 56 19.39 8.16 8.59
CA GLY A 56 20.31 7.33 7.82
C GLY A 56 21.31 6.69 8.77
N ALA A 57 20.89 5.62 9.44
CA ALA A 57 21.81 4.70 10.12
C ALA A 57 21.89 3.41 9.31
#